data_AF-A0A358QYX5-F1
#
_entry.id   AF-A0A358QYX5-F1
#
_cell.length_a   1.000
_cell.length_b   1.000
_cell.length_c   1.000
_cell.angle_alpha   90.00
_cell.angle_beta   90.00
_cell.angle_gamma   90.00
#
_symmetry.space_group_name_H-M   'P 1'
#
loop_
_entity.id
_entity.type
_entity.pdbx_description
1 polymer ?
#
loop_
_entity_poly.entity_id
_entity_poly.type
_entity_poly.pdbx_seq_one_letter_code
_entity_poly.pdbx_strand_id
1 'polypeptide(L)'
;MEITNKAGCLPDKRLAAVCGLFCPACNVYIGTTEDPEKLKGIAERMQRPVEELICHGCRSEKRCFYCESCKKPGCAAEKGIDFCGRCPEYPCEDLKVFQAQMPHRIELWKNQDRIREVGYEKWYMEMAAHFSCPRCGTINSAYDLSCRKCGTSPSCTYVSLYKDQILRQLGGKK
;
A
#
# COMPACT_ATOMS: atom_id res chain seq x y z
N MET A 1 4.38 -29.91 11.15
CA MET A 1 3.59 -28.69 11.46
C MET A 1 3.20 -28.07 10.15
N GLU A 2 2.03 -28.45 9.65
CA GLU A 2 1.48 -27.93 8.40
C GLU A 2 0.88 -26.54 8.66
N ILE A 3 1.49 -25.53 8.06
CA ILE A 3 0.95 -24.17 8.07
C ILE A 3 -0.26 -24.19 7.13
N THR A 4 -1.45 -24.29 7.72
CA THR A 4 -2.71 -24.17 6.98
C THR A 4 -2.85 -22.73 6.49
N ASN A 5 -2.49 -22.53 5.23
CA ASN A 5 -2.56 -21.26 4.50
C ASN A 5 -4.04 -20.87 4.28
N LYS A 6 -4.68 -20.30 5.29
CA LYS A 6 -5.99 -19.64 5.13
C LYS A 6 -5.76 -18.26 4.50
N ALA A 7 -6.20 -18.14 3.24
CA ALA A 7 -6.22 -16.96 2.37
C ALA A 7 -4.91 -16.58 1.64
N GLY A 8 -4.55 -17.38 0.64
CA GLY A 8 -4.57 -16.92 -0.77
C GLY A 8 -3.76 -15.69 -1.22
N CYS A 9 -2.70 -15.28 -0.52
CA CYS A 9 -1.85 -14.18 -0.99
C CYS A 9 -0.40 -14.66 -1.13
N LEU A 10 -0.05 -15.25 -2.27
CA LEU A 10 1.34 -15.54 -2.59
C LEU A 10 2.11 -14.22 -2.77
N PRO A 11 3.38 -14.13 -2.33
CA PRO A 11 4.19 -12.94 -2.56
C PRO A 11 4.31 -12.59 -4.05
N ASP A 12 3.95 -11.35 -4.40
CA ASP A 12 4.10 -10.81 -5.74
C ASP A 12 4.91 -9.51 -5.68
N LYS A 13 6.12 -9.55 -6.23
CA LYS A 13 7.03 -8.41 -6.24
C LYS A 13 6.46 -7.20 -6.99
N ARG A 14 5.55 -7.40 -7.95
CA ARG A 14 4.85 -6.31 -8.67
C ARG A 14 4.03 -5.43 -7.72
N LEU A 15 3.56 -6.03 -6.62
CA LEU A 15 2.72 -5.42 -5.59
C LEU A 15 3.53 -4.96 -4.35
N ALA A 16 4.83 -5.25 -4.33
CA ALA A 16 5.79 -4.76 -3.34
C ALA A 16 6.52 -3.51 -3.88
N ALA A 17 6.02 -2.32 -3.54
CA ALA A 17 6.58 -1.07 -4.05
C ALA A 17 8.06 -0.89 -3.65
N VAL A 18 8.86 -0.31 -4.52
CA VAL A 18 10.29 -0.05 -4.26
C VAL A 18 10.51 0.75 -2.97
N CYS A 19 9.56 1.64 -2.62
CA CYS A 19 9.60 2.47 -1.42
C CYS A 19 9.09 1.76 -0.16
N GLY A 20 8.57 0.52 -0.25
CA GLY A 20 8.07 -0.24 0.90
C GLY A 20 6.57 -0.06 1.16
N LEU A 21 5.82 0.46 0.19
CA LEU A 21 4.35 0.41 0.22
C LEU A 21 3.84 -0.96 -0.22
N PHE A 22 2.77 -1.41 0.43
CA PHE A 22 2.07 -2.66 0.11
C PHE A 22 0.86 -2.36 -0.78
N CYS A 23 0.98 -2.58 -2.09
CA CYS A 23 -0.09 -2.27 -3.06
C CYS A 23 -1.44 -2.95 -2.77
N PRO A 24 -1.52 -4.19 -2.22
CA PRO A 24 -2.81 -4.80 -1.89
C PRO A 24 -3.63 -4.02 -0.86
N ALA A 25 -3.02 -3.13 -0.06
CA ALA A 25 -3.71 -2.23 0.85
C ALA A 25 -3.94 -0.81 0.28
N CYS A 26 -3.73 -0.61 -1.03
CA CYS A 26 -4.04 0.65 -1.70
C CYS A 26 -5.51 0.69 -2.10
N ASN A 27 -6.20 1.80 -1.81
CA ASN A 27 -7.60 2.03 -2.20
C ASN A 27 -7.84 1.85 -3.70
N VAL A 28 -6.91 2.33 -4.52
CA VAL A 28 -7.02 2.26 -5.98
C VAL A 28 -6.78 0.84 -6.50
N TYR A 29 -5.82 0.12 -5.92
CA TYR A 29 -5.57 -1.27 -6.28
C TYR A 29 -6.77 -2.14 -5.91
N ILE A 30 -7.25 -2.05 -4.67
CA ILE A 30 -8.48 -2.72 -4.22
C ILE A 30 -9.66 -2.39 -5.13
N GLY A 31 -9.83 -1.11 -5.50
CA GLY A 31 -10.88 -0.71 -6.43
C GLY A 31 -10.74 -1.33 -7.82
N THR A 32 -9.50 -1.49 -8.30
CA THR A 32 -9.22 -2.13 -9.60
C THR A 32 -9.50 -3.63 -9.57
N THR A 33 -9.13 -4.33 -8.49
CA THR A 33 -9.11 -5.80 -8.47
C THR A 33 -10.31 -6.43 -7.78
N GLU A 34 -10.99 -5.71 -6.90
CA GLU A 34 -12.00 -6.29 -6.02
C GLU A 34 -13.28 -5.44 -5.87
N ASP A 35 -13.25 -4.14 -6.19
CA ASP A 35 -14.36 -3.22 -5.91
C ASP A 35 -14.48 -2.08 -6.95
N PRO A 36 -15.03 -2.37 -8.15
CA PRO A 36 -15.15 -1.38 -9.22
C PRO A 36 -15.97 -0.14 -8.84
N GLU A 37 -16.97 -0.27 -7.96
CA GLU A 37 -17.77 0.85 -7.48
C GLU A 37 -16.94 1.77 -6.58
N LYS A 38 -16.07 1.22 -5.73
CA LYS A 38 -15.07 2.03 -5.01
C LYS A 38 -14.14 2.76 -5.97
N LEU A 39 -13.71 2.14 -7.06
CA LEU A 39 -12.87 2.80 -8.07
C LEU A 39 -13.60 3.97 -8.74
N LYS A 40 -14.87 3.78 -9.13
CA LYS A 40 -15.73 4.84 -9.67
C LYS A 40 -15.87 6.02 -8.70
N GLY A 41 -16.16 5.76 -7.42
CA GLY A 41 -16.26 6.83 -6.41
C GLY A 41 -14.94 7.56 -6.15
N ILE A 42 -13.78 6.92 -6.38
CA ILE A 42 -12.48 7.60 -6.37
C ILE A 42 -12.33 8.48 -7.61
N ALA A 43 -12.70 7.98 -8.79
CA ALA A 43 -12.65 8.68 -10.07
C ALA A 43 -13.48 9.97 -10.04
N GLU A 44 -14.73 9.88 -9.58
CA GLU A 44 -15.66 11.01 -9.43
C GLU A 44 -15.09 12.09 -8.50
N ARG A 45 -14.62 11.70 -7.31
CA ARG A 45 -14.03 12.64 -6.34
C ARG A 45 -12.81 13.37 -6.91
N MET A 46 -12.11 12.73 -7.84
CA MET A 46 -10.90 13.26 -8.45
C MET A 46 -11.13 13.89 -9.81
N GLN A 47 -12.38 13.90 -10.28
CA GLN A 47 -12.80 14.44 -11.57
C GLN A 47 -11.94 13.87 -12.72
N ARG A 48 -11.74 12.55 -12.71
CA ARG A 48 -10.94 11.83 -13.71
C ARG A 48 -11.68 10.62 -14.27
N PRO A 49 -11.34 10.17 -15.49
CA PRO A 49 -11.81 8.89 -16.01
C PRO A 49 -11.37 7.72 -15.12
N VAL A 50 -12.20 6.68 -15.02
CA VAL A 50 -11.90 5.46 -14.24
C VAL A 50 -10.65 4.77 -14.79
N GLU A 51 -10.44 4.85 -16.10
CA GLU A 51 -9.34 4.25 -16.85
C GLU A 51 -7.97 4.80 -16.43
N GLU A 52 -7.91 6.05 -15.95
CA GLU A 52 -6.72 6.69 -15.38
C GLU A 52 -6.41 6.19 -13.96
N LEU A 53 -7.37 5.54 -13.30
CA LEU A 53 -7.19 4.97 -11.96
C LEU A 53 -6.88 3.47 -11.98
N ILE A 54 -7.08 2.78 -13.10
CA ILE A 54 -6.73 1.35 -13.19
C ILE A 54 -5.25 1.15 -12.84
N CYS A 55 -4.96 0.30 -11.85
CA CYS A 55 -3.62 0.06 -11.34
C CYS A 55 -3.38 -1.43 -11.07
N HIS A 56 -2.29 -1.99 -11.61
CA HIS A 56 -1.94 -3.40 -11.45
C HIS A 56 -0.72 -3.64 -10.55
N GLY A 57 -0.19 -2.60 -9.91
CA GLY A 57 0.97 -2.70 -9.00
C GLY A 57 1.99 -1.58 -9.20
N CYS A 58 2.86 -1.38 -8.22
CA CYS A 58 3.89 -0.33 -8.31
C CYS A 58 4.98 -0.66 -9.35
N ARG A 59 5.17 -1.95 -9.69
CA ARG A 59 6.14 -2.39 -10.70
C ARG A 59 5.48 -2.93 -11.96
N SER A 60 4.18 -2.73 -12.15
CA SER A 60 3.50 -3.08 -13.40
C SER A 60 3.60 -1.95 -14.41
N GLU A 61 3.38 -2.29 -15.68
CA GLU A 61 3.30 -1.32 -16.77
C GLU A 61 2.11 -0.37 -16.56
N LYS A 62 0.92 -0.93 -16.27
CA LYS A 62 -0.28 -0.15 -15.96
C LYS A 62 -0.33 0.25 -14.50
N ARG A 63 -0.24 1.55 -14.24
CA ARG A 63 -0.32 2.20 -12.92
C ARG A 63 -1.42 3.26 -12.97
N CYS A 64 -2.01 3.63 -11.83
CA CYS A 64 -2.89 4.80 -11.80
C CYS A 64 -2.08 6.09 -11.97
N PHE A 65 -2.72 7.19 -12.39
CA PHE A 65 -2.04 8.45 -12.73
C PHE A 65 -1.10 8.99 -11.62
N TYR A 66 -1.44 8.80 -10.32
CA TYR A 66 -0.55 9.16 -9.20
C TYR A 66 0.76 8.34 -9.21
N CYS A 67 0.66 7.06 -9.54
CA CYS A 67 1.77 6.13 -9.54
C CYS A 67 2.55 6.13 -10.85
N GLU A 68 1.94 6.53 -11.96
CA GLU A 68 2.63 6.72 -13.26
C GLU A 68 3.68 7.83 -13.17
N SER A 69 3.35 8.96 -12.54
CA SER A 69 4.25 10.09 -12.31
C SER A 69 5.26 9.89 -11.17
N CYS A 70 5.17 8.77 -10.44
CA CYS A 70 6.09 8.46 -9.35
C CYS A 70 7.48 8.12 -9.88
N LYS A 71 8.49 8.93 -9.51
CA LYS A 71 9.89 8.74 -9.93
C LYS A 71 10.64 7.60 -9.24
N LYS A 72 10.10 7.06 -8.13
CA LYS A 72 10.81 6.10 -7.27
C LYS A 72 11.14 4.78 -7.99
N PRO A 73 10.22 4.15 -8.76
CA PRO A 73 10.55 2.95 -9.53
C PRO A 73 11.67 3.18 -10.55
N GLY A 74 11.65 4.30 -11.26
CA GLY A 74 12.72 4.68 -12.22
C GLY A 74 14.06 4.84 -11.54
N CYS A 75 14.12 5.61 -10.44
CA CYS A 75 15.35 5.79 -9.66
C CYS A 75 15.92 4.46 -9.12
N ALA A 76 15.05 3.54 -8.66
CA ALA A 76 15.47 2.23 -8.19
C ALA A 76 16.05 1.37 -9.33
N ALA A 77 15.40 1.40 -10.52
CA ALA A 77 15.87 0.70 -11.71
C ALA A 77 17.22 1.23 -12.21
N GLU A 78 17.38 2.56 -12.31
CA GLU A 78 18.65 3.21 -12.70
C GLU A 78 19.81 2.83 -11.77
N LYS A 79 19.52 2.69 -10.47
CA LYS A 79 20.51 2.30 -9.45
C LYS A 79 20.69 0.79 -9.31
N GLY A 80 19.96 -0.03 -10.08
CA GLY A 80 20.04 -1.49 -10.00
C GLY A 80 19.61 -2.07 -8.65
N ILE A 81 18.72 -1.39 -7.92
CA ILE A 81 18.24 -1.84 -6.59
C ILE A 81 16.75 -2.18 -6.62
N ASP A 82 16.38 -3.23 -5.89
CA ASP A 82 14.98 -3.63 -5.79
C ASP A 82 14.17 -2.76 -4.84
N PHE A 83 14.77 -2.30 -3.75
CA PHE A 83 14.09 -1.58 -2.69
C PHE A 83 14.95 -0.41 -2.21
N CYS A 84 14.32 0.72 -1.90
CA CYS A 84 15.02 1.94 -1.51
C CYS A 84 15.95 1.75 -0.31
N GLY A 85 15.65 0.83 0.62
CA GLY A 85 16.50 0.51 1.77
C GLY A 85 17.86 -0.10 1.41
N ARG A 86 18.05 -0.53 0.16
CA ARG A 86 19.35 -0.98 -0.37
C ARG A 86 20.17 0.17 -0.98
N CYS A 87 19.61 1.38 -1.09
CA CYS A 87 20.31 2.53 -1.63
C CYS A 87 21.35 3.06 -0.62
N PRO A 88 22.58 3.38 -1.04
CA PRO A 88 23.58 4.01 -0.16
C PRO A 88 23.14 5.35 0.41
N GLU A 89 22.26 6.07 -0.30
CA GLU A 89 21.73 7.38 0.11
C GLU A 89 20.45 7.26 0.96
N TYR A 90 20.06 6.05 1.36
CA TYR A 90 18.84 5.84 2.12
C TYR A 90 18.98 6.26 3.59
N PRO A 91 17.99 6.96 4.18
CA PRO A 91 16.83 7.56 3.51
C PRO A 91 17.20 8.90 2.84
N CYS A 92 16.95 9.01 1.53
CA CYS A 92 17.20 10.26 0.79
C CYS A 92 16.10 11.29 1.05
N GLU A 93 16.39 12.57 0.79
CA GLU A 93 15.46 13.68 1.09
C GLU A 93 14.13 13.55 0.35
N ASP A 94 14.17 13.20 -0.95
CA ASP A 94 12.96 12.94 -1.75
C ASP A 94 12.05 11.87 -1.15
N LEU A 95 12.63 10.85 -0.50
CA LEU A 95 11.87 9.79 0.13
C LEU A 95 11.30 10.25 1.48
N LYS A 96 12.02 11.09 2.23
CA LYS A 96 11.53 11.69 3.47
C LYS A 96 10.34 12.62 3.23
N VAL A 97 10.46 13.52 2.25
CA VAL A 97 9.35 14.38 1.83
C VAL A 97 8.16 13.55 1.37
N PHE A 98 8.39 12.52 0.55
CA PHE A 98 7.32 11.62 0.11
C PHE A 98 6.63 10.92 1.28
N GLN A 99 7.39 10.44 2.26
CA GLN A 99 6.89 9.74 3.46
C GLN A 99 5.98 10.64 4.31
N ALA A 100 6.36 11.90 4.50
CA ALA A 100 5.64 12.84 5.36
C ALA A 100 4.28 13.29 4.81
N GLN A 101 4.05 13.17 3.49
CA GLN A 101 2.87 13.73 2.83
C GLN A 101 1.55 13.02 3.14
N MET A 102 1.55 11.72 3.42
CA MET A 102 0.30 10.95 3.50
C MET A 102 0.37 9.84 4.56
N PRO A 103 -0.72 9.62 5.33
CA PRO A 103 -0.75 8.59 6.36
C PRO A 103 -0.35 7.20 5.88
N HIS A 104 -0.80 6.74 4.70
CA HIS A 104 -0.47 5.41 4.16
C HIS A 104 1.03 5.16 3.93
N ARG A 105 1.89 6.18 4.10
CA ARG A 105 3.34 6.12 3.94
C ARG A 105 4.07 6.10 5.29
N ILE A 106 3.39 6.15 6.43
CA ILE A 106 4.05 6.27 7.75
C ILE A 106 5.11 5.18 7.98
N GLU A 107 4.81 3.93 7.61
CA GLU A 107 5.68 2.77 7.86
C GLU A 107 6.80 2.56 6.83
N LEU A 108 7.09 3.50 5.91
CA LEU A 108 8.11 3.27 4.88
C LEU A 108 9.47 2.86 5.47
N TRP A 109 9.90 3.47 6.58
CA TRP A 109 11.17 3.13 7.22
C TRP A 109 11.18 1.71 7.77
N LYS A 110 10.18 1.40 8.62
CA LYS A 110 9.96 0.07 9.19
C LYS A 110 9.87 -1.01 8.11
N ASN A 111 9.18 -0.74 7.01
CA ASN A 111 9.01 -1.70 5.92
C ASN A 111 10.32 -1.95 5.18
N GLN A 112 11.13 -0.91 4.94
CA GLN A 112 12.43 -1.09 4.29
C GLN A 112 13.42 -1.84 5.17
N ASP A 113 13.48 -1.52 6.46
CA ASP A 113 14.31 -2.25 7.41
C ASP A 113 13.88 -3.72 7.48
N ARG A 114 12.57 -3.97 7.53
CA ARG A 114 12.05 -5.34 7.52
C ARG A 114 12.39 -6.09 6.24
N ILE A 115 12.24 -5.47 5.07
CA ILE A 115 12.62 -6.08 3.77
C ILE A 115 14.12 -6.40 3.72
N ARG A 116 14.97 -5.54 4.30
CA ARG A 116 16.42 -5.80 4.39
C ARG A 116 16.74 -7.00 5.28
N GLU A 117 16.04 -7.10 6.41
CA GLU A 117 16.25 -8.13 7.43
C GLU A 117 15.75 -9.50 6.96
N VAL A 118 14.55 -9.57 6.39
CA VAL A 118 13.86 -10.85 6.15
C VAL A 118 13.53 -11.16 4.69
N GLY A 119 13.87 -10.27 3.75
CA GLY A 119 13.46 -10.38 2.36
C GLY A 119 12.02 -9.92 2.11
N TYR A 120 11.69 -9.65 0.85
CA TYR A 120 10.38 -9.08 0.52
C TYR A 120 9.26 -10.11 0.61
N GLU A 121 9.53 -11.40 0.39
CA GLU A 121 8.51 -12.44 0.44
C GLU A 121 7.91 -12.56 1.84
N LYS A 122 8.77 -12.60 2.87
CA LYS A 122 8.31 -12.67 4.26
C LYS A 122 7.64 -11.36 4.68
N TRP A 123 8.23 -10.21 4.33
CA TRP A 123 7.59 -8.90 4.55
C TRP A 123 6.21 -8.82 3.90
N TYR A 124 6.04 -9.35 2.68
CA TYR A 124 4.78 -9.32 1.96
C TYR A 124 3.68 -10.08 2.71
N MET A 125 3.99 -11.27 3.22
CA MET A 125 3.07 -12.06 4.04
C MET A 125 2.73 -11.34 5.35
N GLU A 126 3.72 -10.72 5.99
CA GLU A 126 3.52 -9.92 7.21
C GLU A 126 2.61 -8.72 6.93
N MET A 127 2.76 -8.04 5.78
CA MET A 127 1.89 -6.94 5.40
C MET A 127 0.48 -7.39 5.04
N ALA A 128 0.33 -8.53 4.38
CA ALA A 128 -0.97 -9.13 4.13
C ALA A 128 -1.72 -9.34 5.46
N ALA A 129 -1.06 -9.90 6.48
CA ALA A 129 -1.64 -10.04 7.81
C ALA A 129 -1.88 -8.68 8.49
N HIS A 130 -0.95 -7.73 8.39
CA HIS A 130 -1.02 -6.42 9.02
C HIS A 130 -2.24 -5.61 8.56
N PHE A 131 -2.61 -5.71 7.28
CA PHE A 131 -3.77 -5.05 6.68
C PHE A 131 -5.04 -5.91 6.66
N SER A 132 -4.97 -7.16 7.08
CA SER A 132 -6.12 -8.06 7.13
C SER A 132 -7.02 -7.77 8.32
N CYS A 133 -8.33 -7.95 8.11
CA CYS A 133 -9.31 -7.88 9.16
C CYS A 133 -9.13 -9.00 10.18
N PRO A 134 -9.06 -8.71 11.49
CA PRO A 134 -8.89 -9.75 12.51
C PRO A 134 -10.08 -10.71 12.60
N ARG A 135 -11.26 -10.30 12.09
CA ARG A 135 -12.47 -11.13 12.09
C ARG A 135 -12.63 -11.99 10.84
N CYS A 136 -12.48 -11.40 9.65
CA CYS A 136 -12.83 -12.08 8.39
C CYS A 136 -11.66 -12.25 7.40
N GLY A 137 -10.46 -11.79 7.74
CA GLY A 137 -9.26 -11.93 6.91
C GLY A 137 -9.22 -11.05 5.66
N THR A 138 -10.23 -10.22 5.40
CA THR A 138 -10.23 -9.31 4.25
C THR A 138 -9.15 -8.25 4.43
N ILE A 139 -8.28 -8.08 3.42
CA ILE A 139 -7.34 -6.96 3.36
C ILE A 139 -8.13 -5.67 3.20
N ASN A 140 -7.85 -4.71 4.09
CA ASN A 140 -8.42 -3.38 4.06
C ASN A 140 -7.35 -2.37 3.67
N SER A 141 -7.77 -1.24 3.13
CA SER A 141 -6.84 -0.16 2.85
C SER A 141 -6.36 0.51 4.13
N ALA A 142 -5.29 1.29 4.00
CA ALA A 142 -4.82 2.20 5.06
C ALA A 142 -5.87 3.26 5.50
N TYR A 143 -7.00 3.40 4.79
CA TYR A 143 -8.02 4.42 5.06
C TYR A 143 -9.41 3.85 5.41
N ASP A 144 -9.61 2.54 5.33
CA ASP A 144 -10.88 1.92 5.71
C ASP A 144 -10.92 1.82 7.25
N LEU A 145 -11.59 2.74 7.95
CA LEU A 145 -11.64 2.72 9.43
C LEU A 145 -12.34 1.47 9.99
N SER A 146 -13.28 0.93 9.23
CA SER A 146 -14.00 -0.32 9.50
C SER A 146 -13.82 -1.26 8.31
N CYS A 147 -13.83 -2.57 8.58
CA CYS A 147 -13.58 -3.57 7.55
C CYS A 147 -14.64 -3.49 6.45
N ARG A 148 -14.18 -3.40 5.20
CA ARG A 148 -15.02 -3.25 4.00
C ARG A 148 -15.97 -4.44 3.74
N LYS A 149 -15.72 -5.58 4.38
CA LYS A 149 -16.54 -6.81 4.23
C LYS A 149 -17.46 -7.10 5.42
N CYS A 150 -16.98 -6.92 6.66
CA CYS A 150 -17.73 -7.35 7.85
C CYS A 150 -17.97 -6.27 8.90
N GLY A 151 -17.54 -5.02 8.65
CA GLY A 151 -17.79 -3.88 9.53
C GLY A 151 -16.93 -3.81 10.80
N THR A 152 -16.06 -4.79 11.07
CA THR A 152 -15.15 -4.79 12.24
C THR A 152 -14.31 -3.52 12.30
N SER A 153 -14.20 -2.88 13.46
CA SER A 153 -13.38 -1.68 13.68
C SER A 153 -12.49 -1.85 14.92
N PRO A 154 -11.17 -1.54 14.85
CA PRO A 154 -10.43 -1.10 13.66
C PRO A 154 -10.41 -2.18 12.58
N SER A 155 -10.37 -1.76 11.31
CA SER A 155 -10.43 -2.69 10.19
C SER A 155 -9.24 -3.63 10.10
N CYS A 156 -8.06 -3.19 10.55
CA CYS A 156 -6.80 -3.93 10.57
C CYS A 156 -5.80 -3.29 11.56
N THR A 157 -4.63 -3.92 11.72
CA THR A 157 -3.57 -3.44 12.64
C THR A 157 -3.10 -2.04 12.26
N TYR A 158 -2.90 -1.76 10.97
CA TYR A 158 -2.44 -0.46 10.49
C TYR A 158 -3.37 0.68 10.94
N VAL A 159 -4.67 0.49 10.73
CA VAL A 159 -5.70 1.47 11.09
C VAL A 159 -5.77 1.66 12.60
N SER A 160 -5.54 0.60 13.38
CA SER A 160 -5.46 0.71 14.83
C SER A 160 -4.28 1.58 15.29
N LEU A 161 -3.13 1.46 14.64
CA LEU A 161 -1.90 2.18 15.02
C LEU A 161 -1.91 3.65 14.61
N TYR A 162 -2.52 3.97 13.46
CA TYR A 162 -2.41 5.30 12.83
C TYR A 162 -3.75 6.03 12.72
N LYS A 163 -4.72 5.65 13.55
CA LYS A 163 -6.09 6.18 13.51
C LYS A 163 -6.14 7.71 13.49
N ASP A 164 -5.36 8.37 14.34
CA ASP A 164 -5.40 9.84 14.48
C ASP A 164 -4.83 10.56 13.25
N GLN A 165 -3.78 10.02 12.63
CA GLN A 165 -3.20 10.54 11.39
C GLN A 165 -4.18 10.35 10.22
N ILE A 166 -4.82 9.17 10.16
CA ILE A 166 -5.84 8.86 9.15
C ILE A 166 -7.04 9.80 9.30
N LEU A 167 -7.58 9.97 10.50
CA LEU A 167 -8.72 10.85 10.77
C LEU A 167 -8.41 12.31 10.43
N ARG A 168 -7.22 12.81 10.79
CA ARG A 168 -6.79 14.17 10.40
C ARG A 168 -6.76 14.35 8.88
N GLN A 169 -6.23 13.36 8.15
CA GLN A 169 -6.19 13.41 6.69
C GLN A 169 -7.58 13.37 6.04
N LEU A 170 -8.52 12.62 6.63
CA LEU A 170 -9.90 12.52 6.14
C LEU A 170 -10.73 13.76 6.51
N GLY A 171 -10.53 14.31 7.70
CA GLY A 171 -11.24 15.48 8.22
C GLY A 171 -10.72 16.83 7.71
N GLY A 172 -9.48 16.89 7.23
CA GLY A 172 -8.87 18.09 6.64
C GLY A 172 -9.32 18.41 5.21
N LYS A 173 -10.27 17.65 4.65
CA LYS A 173 -10.91 17.91 3.35
C LYS A 173 -12.28 18.57 3.52
N LYS A 174 -12.34 19.66 4.28
CA LYS A 174 -13.48 20.58 4.27
C LYS A 174 -13.22 21.72 3.31
#